data_AF-A0A7K9JB55-F1
#
_entry.id   AF-A0A7K9JB55-F1
#
_cell.length_a   1.000
_cell.length_b   1.000
_cell.length_c   1.000
_cell.angle_alpha   90.00
_cell.angle_beta   90.00
_cell.angle_gamma   90.00
#
_symmetry.space_group_name_H-M   'P 1'
#
loop_
_entity.id
_entity.type
_entity.pdbx_description
1 polymer ?
#
loop_
_entity_poly.entity_id
_entity_poly.type
_entity_poly.pdbx_seq_one_letter_code
_entity_poly.pdbx_strand_id
1 'polypeptide(L)'
;SNADCKKLLKLLPNPEPTLVEMTEACNRIGSIEHKYENMAAAFAAMKSPSDKAVACYSCGQPGHLKKDCFQAKGNSTKPFTAPGICPRC
;
A
#
# COMPACT_ATOMS: atom_id res chain seq x y z
N SER A 1 2.09 -5.52 26.06
CA SER A 1 3.10 -4.57 25.56
C SER A 1 2.54 -3.76 24.40
N ASN A 2 2.33 -2.45 24.59
CA ASN A 2 1.82 -1.58 23.53
C ASN A 2 2.96 -1.26 22.54
N ALA A 3 2.93 -1.90 21.36
CA ALA A 3 3.98 -1.78 20.36
C ALA A 3 4.07 -0.38 19.77
N ASP A 4 2.95 0.34 19.68
CA ASP A 4 2.88 1.71 19.16
C ASP A 4 3.54 2.70 20.11
N CYS A 5 3.32 2.55 21.42
CA CYS A 5 4.06 3.32 22.44
C CYS A 5 5.57 3.08 22.33
N LYS A 6 5.99 1.82 22.18
CA LYS A 6 7.41 1.49 22.00
C LYS A 6 8.01 2.11 20.74
N LYS A 7 7.25 2.28 19.66
CA LYS A 7 7.71 2.98 18.44
C LYS A 7 7.84 4.48 18.69
N LEU A 8 6.84 5.09 19.32
CA LEU A 8 6.82 6.52 19.60
C LEU A 8 7.99 6.94 20.52
N LEU A 9 8.28 6.14 21.55
CA LEU A 9 9.39 6.39 22.48
C LEU A 9 10.77 6.41 21.80
N LYS A 10 10.93 5.70 20.68
CA LYS A 10 12.19 5.70 19.90
C LYS A 10 12.37 6.95 19.04
N LEU A 11 11.29 7.71 18.84
CA LEU A 11 11.29 8.93 18.02
C LEU A 11 11.39 10.19 18.87
N LEU A 12 11.46 10.06 20.20
CA LEU A 12 11.61 11.21 21.08
C LEU A 12 12.93 11.95 20.78
N PRO A 13 12.93 13.29 20.76
CA PRO A 13 14.11 14.09 20.45
C PRO A 13 15.20 13.99 21.52
N ASN A 14 14.82 13.64 22.75
CA ASN A 14 15.73 13.49 23.89
C ASN A 14 16.30 12.05 23.91
N PRO A 15 17.63 11.88 23.94
CA PRO A 15 18.28 10.55 23.93
C PRO A 15 18.06 9.76 25.22
N GLU A 16 17.83 10.45 26.34
CA GLU A 16 17.49 9.86 27.64
C GLU A 16 16.22 10.53 28.20
N PRO A 17 15.03 10.13 27.73
CA PRO A 17 13.78 10.72 28.21
C PRO A 17 13.47 10.23 29.62
N THR A 18 12.96 11.13 30.46
CA THR A 18 12.45 10.79 31.78
C THR A 18 11.18 9.94 31.68
N LEU A 19 10.85 9.19 32.73
CA LEU A 19 9.64 8.37 32.75
C LEU A 19 8.37 9.20 32.49
N VAL A 20 8.33 10.44 32.97
CA VAL A 20 7.20 11.36 32.76
C VAL A 20 7.02 11.68 31.29
N GLU A 21 8.10 12.06 30.59
CA GLU A 21 8.07 12.33 29.15
C GLU A 21 7.64 11.09 28.35
N MET A 22 8.13 9.92 28.73
CA MET A 22 7.76 8.65 28.10
C MET A 22 6.25 8.36 28.28
N THR A 23 5.71 8.59 29.48
CA THR A 23 4.29 8.37 29.76
C THR A 23 3.40 9.38 29.05
N GLU A 24 3.80 10.65 29.02
CA GLU A 24 3.04 11.72 28.37
C GLU A 24 2.95 11.49 26.85
N ALA A 25 4.06 11.08 26.24
CA ALA A 25 4.10 10.73 24.83
C ALA A 25 3.12 9.58 24.51
N CYS A 26 2.96 8.60 25.40
CA CYS A 26 2.11 7.44 25.18
C CYS A 26 0.65 7.58 25.65
N ASN A 27 0.28 8.65 26.36
CA ASN A 27 -1.04 8.77 27.00
C ASN A 27 -2.24 8.77 26.04
N ARG A 28 -2.03 9.12 24.75
CA ARG A 28 -3.11 9.08 23.74
C ARG A 28 -3.17 7.77 22.95
N ILE A 29 -2.24 6.85 23.17
CA ILE A 29 -2.15 5.62 22.39
C ILE A 29 -3.23 4.65 22.84
N GLY A 30 -4.03 4.19 21.87
CA GLY A 30 -5.16 3.29 22.10
C GLY A 30 -6.53 4.00 22.18
N SER A 31 -6.55 5.34 22.09
CA SER A 31 -7.79 6.09 21.87
C SER A 31 -8.44 5.69 20.54
N ILE A 32 -9.74 5.96 20.41
CA ILE A 32 -10.50 5.69 19.19
C ILE A 32 -9.90 6.46 18.01
N GLU A 33 -9.51 7.73 18.22
CA GLU A 33 -8.80 8.55 17.22
C GLU A 33 -7.49 7.89 16.79
N HIS A 34 -6.64 7.47 17.73
CA HIS A 34 -5.36 6.83 17.41
C HIS A 34 -5.53 5.55 16.57
N LYS A 35 -6.61 4.79 16.82
CA LYS A 35 -6.93 3.59 16.04
C LYS A 35 -7.38 3.94 14.62
N TYR A 36 -8.22 4.95 14.46
CA TYR A 36 -8.66 5.40 13.13
C TYR A 36 -7.53 6.04 12.32
N GLU A 37 -6.66 6.84 12.93
CA GLU A 37 -5.46 7.39 12.28
C GLU A 37 -4.53 6.27 11.79
N ASN A 38 -4.26 5.25 12.61
CA ASN A 38 -3.48 4.09 12.19
C ASN A 38 -4.14 3.34 11.02
N MET A 39 -5.47 3.21 11.05
CA MET A 39 -6.21 2.57 9.98
C MET A 39 -6.17 3.39 8.69
N ALA A 40 -6.34 4.72 8.77
CA ALA A 40 -6.22 5.64 7.64
C ALA A 40 -4.81 5.63 7.04
N ALA A 41 -3.77 5.63 7.89
CA ALA A 41 -2.38 5.52 7.46
C ALA A 41 -2.09 4.21 6.73
N ALA A 42 -2.67 3.09 7.19
CA ALA A 42 -2.55 1.80 6.51
C ALA A 42 -3.18 1.84 5.11
N PHE A 43 -4.35 2.46 4.94
CA PHE A 43 -4.95 2.66 3.63
C PHE A 43 -4.12 3.60 2.74
N ALA A 44 -3.58 4.68 3.30
CA ALA A 44 -2.71 5.60 2.58
C ALA A 44 -1.42 4.91 2.08
N ALA A 45 -0.83 4.02 2.88
CA ALA A 45 0.33 3.22 2.49
C ALA A 45 0.04 2.24 1.32
N MET A 46 -1.21 1.77 1.20
CA MET A 46 -1.65 0.94 0.07
C MET A 46 -1.89 1.75 -1.21
N LYS A 47 -1.97 3.08 -1.14
CA LYS A 47 -2.03 3.97 -2.30
C LYS A 47 -0.65 4.12 -2.95
N SER A 48 0.06 3.00 -3.11
CA SER A 48 1.09 2.91 -4.12
C SER A 48 0.37 2.99 -5.48
N PRO A 49 0.76 3.89 -6.40
CA PRO A 49 0.36 3.72 -7.78
C PRO A 49 0.74 2.30 -8.15
N SER A 50 -0.23 1.53 -8.65
CA SER A 50 0.07 0.25 -9.28
C SER A 50 0.79 0.53 -10.60
N ASP A 51 2.00 1.08 -10.51
CA ASP A 51 3.04 1.09 -11.55
C ASP A 51 3.59 -0.33 -11.74
N LYS A 52 2.85 -1.37 -11.31
CA LYS A 52 3.01 -2.71 -11.84
C LYS A 52 2.59 -2.64 -13.28
N ALA A 53 3.53 -2.24 -14.14
CA ALA A 53 3.53 -2.21 -15.60
C ALA A 53 2.30 -2.93 -16.19
N VAL A 54 1.13 -2.28 -16.10
CA VAL A 54 -0.11 -2.97 -16.43
C VAL A 54 -0.12 -3.01 -17.94
N ALA A 55 0.21 -4.18 -18.47
CA ALA A 55 0.21 -4.42 -19.89
C ALA A 55 -1.24 -4.47 -20.34
N CYS A 56 -1.57 -3.68 -21.34
CA CYS A 56 -2.88 -3.67 -21.94
C CYS A 56 -3.17 -5.06 -22.52
N TYR A 57 -4.20 -5.75 -22.02
CA TYR A 57 -4.58 -7.07 -22.53
C TYR A 57 -5.08 -7.07 -23.99
N SER A 58 -5.26 -5.90 -24.61
CA SER A 58 -5.57 -5.77 -26.03
C SER A 58 -4.33 -5.59 -26.93
N CYS A 59 -3.34 -4.80 -26.52
CA CYS A 59 -2.19 -4.43 -27.37
C CYS A 59 -0.82 -4.83 -26.80
N GLY A 60 -0.78 -5.35 -25.57
CA GLY A 60 0.43 -5.78 -24.87
C GLY A 60 1.32 -4.64 -24.36
N GLN A 61 1.02 -3.37 -24.66
CA GLN A 61 1.84 -2.24 -24.21
C GLN A 61 1.58 -1.91 -22.73
N PRO A 62 2.63 -1.61 -21.95
CA PRO A 62 2.48 -1.20 -20.55
C PRO A 62 1.89 0.21 -20.44
N GLY A 63 1.34 0.53 -19.26
CA GLY A 63 0.92 1.88 -18.90
C GLY A 63 -0.56 2.20 -19.11
N HIS A 64 -1.36 1.25 -19.61
CA HIS A 64 -2.81 1.41 -19.70
C HIS A 64 -3.56 0.06 -19.69
N LEU A 65 -4.85 0.11 -19.34
CA LEU A 65 -5.75 -1.05 -19.40
C LEU A 65 -6.47 -1.11 -20.75
N LYS A 66 -7.03 -2.27 -21.11
CA LYS A 66 -7.84 -2.48 -22.33
C LYS A 66 -8.95 -1.44 -22.51
N LYS A 67 -9.56 -0.97 -21.42
CA LYS A 67 -10.64 0.02 -21.43
C LYS A 67 -10.17 1.42 -21.88
N ASP A 68 -8.88 1.71 -21.69
CA ASP A 68 -8.23 2.99 -22.00
C ASP A 68 -7.32 2.87 -23.25
N CYS A 69 -7.42 1.75 -24.00
CA CYS A 69 -6.60 1.47 -25.16
C CYS A 69 -7.04 2.31 -26.36
N PHE A 70 -6.16 3.22 -26.79
CA PHE A 70 -6.36 4.13 -27.92
C PHE A 70 -6.12 3.47 -29.28
N GLN A 71 -5.52 2.28 -29.33
CA GLN A 71 -5.38 1.52 -30.57
C GLN A 71 -6.74 0.93 -30.98
N ALA A 72 -7.40 1.59 -31.92
CA ALA A 72 -8.64 1.13 -32.53
C ALA A 72 -8.37 -0.15 -33.33
N LYS A 73 -8.78 -1.28 -32.76
CA LYS A 73 -9.03 -2.59 -33.42
C LYS A 73 -7.99 -3.07 -34.44
N GLY A 74 -7.21 -4.07 -34.04
CA GLY A 74 -6.79 -5.16 -34.91
C GLY A 74 -5.29 -5.31 -35.15
N ASN A 75 -4.63 -6.15 -34.36
CA ASN A 75 -4.06 -7.40 -34.89
C ASN A 75 -3.64 -8.32 -33.73
N SER A 76 -4.48 -9.30 -33.41
CA SER A 76 -4.25 -10.28 -32.36
C SER A 76 -3.36 -11.40 -32.87
N THR A 77 -2.05 -11.22 -32.81
CA THR A 77 -1.12 -12.35 -32.96
C THR A 77 -0.09 -12.28 -31.87
N LYS A 78 -0.36 -12.92 -30.71
CA LYS A 78 0.27 -14.19 -30.27
C LYS A 78 -0.56 -14.83 -29.14
N PRO A 79 -0.85 -16.13 -29.18
CA PRO A 79 -1.21 -16.89 -28.00
C PRO A 79 0.09 -17.30 -27.29
N PHE A 80 0.25 -16.91 -26.04
CA PHE A 80 1.21 -17.58 -25.15
C PHE A 80 0.48 -17.87 -23.84
N THR A 81 -0.31 -18.94 -23.86
CA THR A 81 -0.80 -19.59 -22.65
C THR A 81 -0.10 -20.93 -22.57
N ALA A 82 0.89 -21.03 -21.69
CA ALA A 82 1.36 -22.32 -21.23
C ALA A 82 0.20 -23.01 -20.49
N PRO A 83 -0.02 -24.33 -20.67
CA PRO A 83 -1.12 -25.02 -20.02
C PRO A 83 -0.87 -25.11 -18.50
N GLY A 84 -1.82 -24.62 -17.69
CA GLY A 84 -1.84 -24.93 -16.24
C GLY A 84 -2.32 -23.84 -15.27
N ILE A 85 -2.57 -22.59 -15.69
CA ILE A 85 -3.00 -21.53 -14.75
C ILE A 85 -4.22 -20.78 -15.31
N CYS A 86 -5.38 -20.99 -14.69
CA CYS A 86 -6.58 -20.17 -14.93
C CYS A 86 -6.45 -18.85 -14.14
N PRO A 87 -6.58 -17.67 -14.78
CA PRO A 87 -6.32 -16.38 -14.11
C PRO A 87 -7.49 -15.83 -13.27
N ARG A 88 -8.53 -16.63 -13.02
CA ARG A 88 -9.77 -16.20 -12.32
C ARG A 88 -10.37 -17.28 -11.40
N CYS A 89 -9.56 -18.24 -10.96
CA CYS A 89 -9.84 -19.08 -9.79
C CYS A 89 -8.80 -18.75 -8.71
#